data_AF-A0A1Q3ACI2-F1
#
_entry.id   AF-A0A1Q3ACI2-F1
#
_cell.length_a   1.000
_cell.length_b   1.000
_cell.length_c   1.000
_cell.angle_alpha   90.00
_cell.angle_beta   90.00
_cell.angle_gamma   90.00
#
_symmetry.space_group_name_H-M   'P 1'
#
loop_
_entity.id
_entity.type
_entity.pdbx_description
1 polymer ?
#
loop_
_entity_poly.entity_id
_entity_poly.type
_entity_poly.pdbx_seq_one_letter_code
_entity_poly.pdbx_strand_id
1 'polypeptide(L)'
;MSIDLNKDIENNFQGHLVPCKIRYTNPTSELKDFNDSHSIRGRVVEGKQVSESALLMEGGKPVAQGSLYNYEREGNLSRLTQEMEKWDDFLRVNNAIHM
;
A
#
# COMPACT_ATOMS: atom_id res chain seq x y z
N MET A 1 13.24 20.55 -12.22
CA MET A 1 12.10 20.90 -11.35
C MET A 1 12.25 20.04 -10.09
N SER A 2 12.51 20.63 -8.93
CA SER A 2 12.66 19.90 -7.67
C SER A 2 11.29 19.76 -7.00
N ILE A 3 10.97 18.56 -6.54
CA ILE A 3 9.76 18.29 -5.76
C ILE A 3 10.13 18.39 -4.29
N ASP A 4 9.42 19.24 -3.54
CA ASP A 4 9.56 19.31 -2.09
C ASP A 4 8.65 18.25 -1.45
N LEU A 5 9.27 17.22 -0.87
CA LEU A 5 8.59 16.12 -0.20
C LEU A 5 8.24 16.44 1.27
N ASN A 6 8.77 17.53 1.81
CA ASN A 6 8.60 17.94 3.21
C ASN A 6 7.52 19.02 3.39
N LYS A 7 6.86 19.42 2.30
CA LYS A 7 5.78 20.40 2.35
C LYS A 7 4.67 19.89 3.26
N ASP A 8 4.19 20.72 4.19
CA ASP A 8 3.19 20.36 5.22
C ASP A 8 2.05 19.48 4.67
N ILE A 9 2.10 18.19 5.01
CA ILE A 9 1.10 17.20 4.64
C ILE A 9 0.15 17.05 5.82
N GLU A 10 -1.05 17.62 5.70
CA GLU A 10 -2.05 17.57 6.78
C GLU A 10 -2.91 16.29 6.75
N ASN A 11 -2.92 15.56 5.62
CA ASN A 11 -3.79 14.41 5.42
C ASN A 11 -3.06 13.08 5.66
N ASN A 12 -3.71 12.21 6.44
CA ASN A 12 -3.27 10.82 6.62
C ASN A 12 -4.04 9.87 5.70
N PHE A 13 -3.40 8.81 5.20
CA PHE A 13 -4.06 7.78 4.41
C PHE A 13 -3.67 6.36 4.81
N GLN A 14 -4.52 5.40 4.42
CA GLN A 14 -4.19 3.98 4.41
C GLN A 14 -4.24 3.47 2.96
N GLY A 15 -3.10 3.07 2.44
CA GLY A 15 -2.97 2.53 1.10
C GLY A 15 -3.12 1.01 1.13
N HIS A 16 -3.97 0.47 0.27
CA HIS A 16 -4.23 -0.97 0.19
C HIS A 16 -3.91 -1.48 -1.23
N LEU A 17 -2.88 -2.31 -1.37
CA LEU A 17 -2.54 -3.02 -2.60
C LEU A 17 -3.33 -4.33 -2.63
N VAL A 18 -4.35 -4.39 -3.49
CA VAL A 18 -5.32 -5.51 -3.50
C VAL A 18 -5.05 -6.49 -4.64
N PRO A 19 -5.34 -7.80 -4.49
CA PRO A 19 -5.04 -8.85 -5.48
C PRO A 19 -6.07 -8.90 -6.62
N CYS A 20 -6.58 -7.74 -7.03
CA CYS A 20 -7.56 -7.61 -8.09
C CYS A 20 -7.58 -6.20 -8.70
N LYS A 21 -8.12 -6.10 -9.91
CA LYS A 21 -8.31 -4.81 -10.60
C LYS A 21 -9.60 -4.13 -10.13
N ILE A 22 -9.46 -2.94 -9.53
CA ILE A 22 -10.57 -2.02 -9.30
C ILE A 22 -10.90 -1.31 -10.62
N ARG A 23 -12.19 -1.20 -10.97
CA ARG A 23 -12.61 -0.73 -12.31
C ARG A 23 -12.44 0.77 -12.50
N TYR A 24 -12.57 1.55 -11.43
CA TYR A 24 -12.65 2.99 -11.48
C TYR A 24 -11.48 3.61 -10.71
N THR A 25 -10.91 4.67 -11.27
CA THR A 25 -9.89 5.50 -10.63
C THR A 25 -10.54 6.81 -10.22
N ASN A 26 -11.39 6.75 -9.18
CA ASN A 26 -12.14 7.86 -8.60
C ASN A 26 -12.60 7.47 -7.19
N PRO A 27 -13.04 8.43 -6.35
CA PRO A 27 -13.72 8.11 -5.09
C PRO A 27 -14.84 7.10 -5.32
N THR A 28 -14.86 6.04 -4.51
CA THR A 28 -15.80 4.94 -4.65
C THR A 28 -16.25 4.44 -3.30
N SER A 29 -17.52 4.05 -3.21
CA SER A 29 -18.08 3.34 -2.06
C SER A 29 -17.94 1.82 -2.17
N GLU A 30 -17.34 1.30 -3.24
CA GLU A 30 -17.11 -0.13 -3.47
C GLU A 30 -16.34 -0.81 -2.33
N LEU A 31 -15.45 -0.06 -1.67
CA LEU A 31 -14.56 -0.54 -0.60
C LEU A 31 -14.90 0.05 0.77
N LYS A 32 -16.09 0.63 0.95
CA LYS A 32 -16.46 1.35 2.18
C LYS A 32 -16.37 0.48 3.44
N ASP A 33 -16.69 -0.80 3.32
CA ASP A 33 -16.73 -1.77 4.43
C ASP A 33 -15.44 -2.62 4.49
N PHE A 34 -14.40 -2.24 3.74
CA PHE A 34 -13.17 -3.03 3.61
C PHE A 34 -12.44 -3.15 4.95
N ASN A 35 -12.41 -2.08 5.75
CA ASN A 35 -11.73 -2.06 7.04
C ASN A 35 -12.35 -3.03 8.05
N ASP A 36 -13.66 -3.27 7.98
CA ASP A 36 -14.35 -4.18 8.89
C ASP A 36 -14.32 -5.62 8.37
N SER A 37 -14.58 -5.81 7.07
CA SER A 37 -14.81 -7.13 6.49
C SER A 37 -13.57 -7.79 5.89
N HIS A 38 -12.51 -7.02 5.61
CA HIS A 38 -11.33 -7.47 4.85
C HIS A 38 -11.74 -8.30 3.61
N SER A 39 -12.80 -7.85 2.93
CA SER A 39 -13.41 -8.56 1.82
C SER A 39 -13.63 -7.63 0.64
N ILE A 40 -13.35 -8.13 -0.56
CA ILE A 40 -13.56 -7.39 -1.81
C ILE A 40 -14.50 -8.22 -2.68
N ARG A 41 -15.70 -7.67 -2.93
CA ARG A 41 -16.76 -8.35 -3.72
C ARG A 41 -17.05 -9.77 -3.22
N GLY A 42 -17.11 -9.93 -1.89
CA GLY A 42 -17.40 -11.21 -1.22
C GLY A 42 -16.23 -12.18 -1.13
N ARG A 43 -15.01 -11.76 -1.49
CA ARG A 43 -13.79 -12.58 -1.35
C ARG A 43 -12.92 -12.04 -0.24
N VAL A 44 -12.66 -12.88 0.75
CA VAL A 44 -11.76 -12.56 1.88
C VAL A 44 -10.34 -12.40 1.37
N VAL A 45 -9.66 -11.39 1.91
CA VAL A 45 -8.24 -11.13 1.67
C VAL A 45 -7.50 -11.01 2.99
N GLU A 46 -6.23 -11.39 2.99
CA GLU A 46 -5.32 -11.29 4.12
C GLU A 46 -4.22 -10.29 3.79
N GLY A 47 -3.88 -9.42 4.73
CA GLY A 47 -2.95 -8.30 4.51
C GLY A 47 -1.76 -8.30 5.45
N LYS A 48 -0.63 -7.78 4.96
CA LYS A 48 0.55 -7.43 5.76
C LYS A 48 0.96 -5.99 5.47
N GLN A 49 1.44 -5.29 6.50
CA GLN A 49 1.95 -3.94 6.34
C GLN A 49 3.28 -3.96 5.57
N VAL A 50 3.39 -3.11 4.56
CA VAL A 50 4.57 -2.92 3.71
C VAL A 50 5.44 -1.78 4.21
N SER A 51 4.80 -0.68 4.62
CA SER A 51 5.50 0.49 5.15
C SER A 51 4.63 1.22 6.15
N GLU A 52 5.26 1.76 7.19
CA GLU A 52 4.66 2.73 8.12
C GLU A 52 4.60 4.14 7.52
N SER A 53 5.45 4.44 6.54
CA SER A 53 5.55 5.75 5.91
C SER A 53 5.57 5.65 4.38
N ALA A 54 4.53 6.18 3.76
CA ALA A 54 4.34 6.28 2.32
C ALA A 54 3.79 7.67 1.98
N LEU A 55 4.16 8.20 0.80
CA LEU A 55 3.67 9.46 0.28
C LEU A 55 2.71 9.22 -0.88
N LEU A 56 1.53 9.80 -0.80
CA LEU A 56 0.60 9.89 -1.94
C LEU A 56 0.92 11.16 -2.72
N MET A 57 1.17 11.00 -4.02
CA MET A 57 1.57 12.08 -4.91
C MET A 57 0.46 12.39 -5.91
N GLU A 58 0.16 13.66 -6.11
CA GLU A 58 -0.65 14.15 -7.24
C GLU A 58 0.25 14.94 -8.18
N GLY A 59 0.66 14.30 -9.28
CA GLY A 59 1.71 14.82 -10.15
C GLY A 59 3.03 14.99 -9.39
N GLY A 60 3.51 16.23 -9.29
CA GLY A 60 4.74 16.57 -8.57
C GLY A 60 4.53 17.11 -7.15
N LYS A 61 3.37 16.89 -6.52
CA LYS A 61 3.05 17.41 -5.19
C LYS A 61 2.64 16.28 -4.24
N PRO A 62 3.25 16.18 -3.04
CA PRO A 62 2.73 15.30 -2.00
C PRO A 62 1.39 15.84 -1.49
N VAL A 63 0.40 14.96 -1.33
CA VAL A 63 -0.96 15.32 -0.89
C VAL A 63 -1.40 14.62 0.40
N ALA A 64 -0.80 13.48 0.72
CA ALA A 64 -1.05 12.73 1.95
C ALA A 64 0.16 11.86 2.32
N GLN A 65 0.33 11.57 3.60
CA GLN A 65 1.34 10.65 4.12
C GLN A 65 0.64 9.59 4.96
N GLY A 66 1.09 8.35 4.91
CA GLY A 66 0.40 7.29 5.65
C GLY A 66 1.06 5.94 5.55
N SER A 67 0.28 4.90 5.79
CA SER A 67 0.76 3.51 5.80
C SER A 67 0.33 2.76 4.54
N LEU A 68 1.11 1.75 4.17
CA LEU A 68 0.86 0.91 2.99
C LEU A 68 0.75 -0.55 3.39
N TYR A 69 -0.25 -1.25 2.85
CA TYR A 69 -0.52 -2.66 3.10
C TYR A 69 -0.61 -3.42 1.79
N ASN A 70 -0.10 -4.65 1.78
CA ASN A 70 -0.22 -5.58 0.65
C ASN A 70 -1.14 -6.75 1.04
N TYR A 71 -2.04 -7.11 0.13
CA TYR A 71 -3.05 -8.13 0.36
C TYR A 71 -2.99 -9.26 -0.65
N GLU A 72 -3.34 -10.46 -0.19
CA GLU A 72 -3.59 -11.63 -1.03
C GLU A 72 -4.93 -12.28 -0.72
N ARG A 73 -5.43 -13.08 -1.65
CA ARG A 73 -6.66 -13.84 -1.42
C ARG A 73 -6.43 -14.89 -0.33
N GLU A 74 -7.45 -15.14 0.48
CA GLU A 74 -7.49 -16.23 1.45
C GLU A 74 -6.92 -17.53 0.85
N GLY A 75 -6.07 -18.23 1.62
CA GLY A 75 -5.34 -19.42 1.19
C GLY A 75 -4.01 -19.15 0.47
N ASN A 76 -3.64 -17.89 0.22
CA ASN A 76 -2.36 -17.52 -0.42
C ASN A 76 -1.38 -16.81 0.53
N LEU A 77 -1.51 -17.04 1.84
CA LEU A 77 -0.62 -16.43 2.85
C LEU A 77 0.87 -16.73 2.63
N SER A 78 1.19 -17.91 2.10
CA SER A 78 2.57 -18.28 1.76
C SER A 78 3.15 -17.36 0.68
N ARG A 79 2.37 -17.07 -0.37
CA ARG A 79 2.75 -16.14 -1.43
C ARG A 79 2.89 -14.72 -0.88
N LEU A 80 1.94 -14.25 -0.06
CA LEU A 80 2.04 -12.94 0.60
C LEU A 80 3.34 -12.83 1.40
N THR A 81 3.66 -13.87 2.18
CA THR A 81 4.88 -13.91 3.00
C THR A 81 6.14 -13.88 2.15
N GLN A 82 6.22 -14.68 1.09
CA GLN A 82 7.37 -14.69 0.18
C GLN A 82 7.59 -13.35 -0.52
N GLU A 83 6.51 -12.67 -0.93
CA GLU A 83 6.63 -11.35 -1.55
C GLU A 83 7.11 -10.28 -0.54
N MET A 84 6.64 -10.34 0.71
CA MET A 84 7.16 -9.47 1.77
C MET A 84 8.64 -9.73 2.06
N GLU A 85 9.06 -10.99 2.14
CA GLU A 85 10.46 -11.36 2.34
C GLU A 85 11.37 -10.86 1.20
N LYS A 86 10.92 -10.98 -0.06
CA LYS A 86 11.66 -10.42 -1.21
C LYS A 86 11.81 -8.91 -1.13
N TRP A 87 10.79 -8.21 -0.67
CA TRP A 87 10.84 -6.76 -0.48
C TRP A 87 11.84 -6.37 0.61
N ASP A 88 11.81 -7.07 1.75
CA ASP A 88 12.74 -6.83 2.86
C ASP A 88 14.19 -7.15 2.45
N ASP A 89 14.39 -8.24 1.71
CA ASP A 89 15.69 -8.61 1.13
C ASP A 89 16.20 -7.53 0.17
N PHE A 90 15.33 -7.01 -0.70
CA PHE A 90 15.68 -5.92 -1.60
C PHE A 90 16.12 -4.68 -0.82
N LEU A 91 15.35 -4.25 0.18
CA LEU A 91 15.69 -3.10 1.01
C LEU A 91 17.02 -3.32 1.73
N ARG A 92 17.23 -4.49 2.33
CA ARG A 92 18.48 -4.83 3.02
C ARG A 92 19.68 -4.75 2.09
N VAL A 93 19.58 -5.35 0.91
CA VAL A 93 20.67 -5.38 -0.08
C VAL A 93 20.95 -3.98 -0.62
N ASN A 94 19.91 -3.24 -1.00
CA ASN A 94 20.04 -1.88 -1.50
C ASN A 94 20.72 -0.95 -0.48
N ASN A 95 20.30 -1.06 0.78
CA ASN A 95 20.87 -0.33 1.89
C ASN A 95 22.34 -0.69 2.14
N ALA A 96 22.71 -1.97 2.01
CA ALA A 96 24.10 -2.41 2.18
C ALA A 96 25.04 -1.96 1.05
N ILE A 97 24.51 -1.70 -0.15
CA ILE A 97 25.30 -1.28 -1.32
C ILE A 97 25.46 0.25 -1.37
N HIS A 98 24.42 1.00 -0.98
CA HIS A 98 24.32 2.44 -1.21
C HIS A 98 24.41 3.32 0.04
N MET A 99 24.48 2.74 1.24
CA MET A 99 24.95 3.44 2.45
C MET A 99 26.46 3.41 2.57
#